data_AF-A0A2M8G5J6-F1
#
_entry.id   AF-A0A2M8G5J6-F1
#
_cell.length_a   1.000
_cell.length_b   1.000
_cell.length_c   1.000
_cell.angle_alpha   90.00
_cell.angle_beta   90.00
_cell.angle_gamma   90.00
#
_symmetry.space_group_name_H-M   'P 1'
#
loop_
_entity.id
_entity.type
_entity.pdbx_description
1 polymer ?
#
loop_
_entity_poly.entity_id
_entity_poly.type
_entity_poly.pdbx_seq_one_letter_code
_entity_poly.pdbx_strand_id
1 'polypeptide(L)' 'DLVELIVKLTGFKGRIIWDTTKPDGQPRRCLDTSKAEKEFGFKAKTSLGEGLKKTINWYLHNKEK' A
#
# COMPACT_ATOMS: atom_id res chain seq x y z
N ASP A 1 -2.12 -9.97 -3.43
CA ASP A 1 -2.61 -8.59 -3.74
C ASP A 1 -1.59 -7.47 -3.54
N LEU A 2 -1.34 -6.97 -2.32
CA LEU A 2 -0.48 -5.78 -2.11
C LEU A 2 0.96 -5.99 -2.61
N VAL A 3 1.58 -7.12 -2.27
CA VAL A 3 2.95 -7.44 -2.68
C VAL A 3 3.08 -7.50 -4.20
N GLU A 4 2.12 -8.13 -4.89
CA GLU A 4 2.09 -8.18 -6.36
C GLU A 4 1.97 -6.79 -6.99
N LEU A 5 1.14 -5.90 -6.42
CA LEU A 5 1.02 -4.53 -6.88
C LEU A 5 2.34 -3.77 -6.73
N ILE A 6 3.03 -3.93 -5.61
CA ILE A 6 4.36 -3.32 -5.39
C ILE A 6 5.39 -3.90 -6.38
N VAL A 7 5.40 -5.21 -6.59
CA VAL A 7 6.28 -5.87 -7.58
C VAL A 7 6.06 -5.31 -8.98
N LYS A 8 4.80 -5.16 -9.39
CA LYS A 8 4.44 -4.55 -10.66
C LYS A 8 4.93 -3.11 -10.76
N LEU A 9 4.70 -2.29 -9.73
CA LEU A 9 5.04 -0.86 -9.73
C LEU A 9 6.55 -0.61 -9.67
N THR A 10 7.31 -1.49 -9.02
CA THR A 10 8.78 -1.37 -8.92
C THR A 10 9.52 -2.04 -10.07
N GLY A 11 8.83 -2.86 -10.88
CA GLY A 11 9.45 -3.63 -11.96
C GLY A 11 10.30 -4.80 -11.47
N PHE A 12 10.12 -5.25 -10.22
CA PHE A 12 10.87 -6.36 -9.63
C PHE A 12 10.71 -7.65 -10.46
N LYS A 13 11.82 -8.33 -10.75
CA LYS A 13 11.88 -9.55 -11.57
C LYS A 13 12.29 -10.81 -10.80
N GLY A 14 12.51 -10.70 -9.50
CA GLY A 14 12.82 -11.85 -8.65
C GLY A 14 11.59 -12.68 -8.30
N ARG A 15 11.77 -13.63 -7.37
CA ARG A 15 10.68 -14.48 -6.86
C ARG A 15 10.17 -13.95 -5.53
N ILE A 16 8.86 -14.04 -5.32
CA ILE A 16 8.23 -13.79 -4.02
C ILE A 16 8.34 -15.07 -3.20
N ILE A 17 8.88 -14.98 -1.98
CA ILE A 17 8.97 -16.09 -1.02
C ILE A 17 8.23 -15.66 0.24
N TRP A 18 7.27 -16.47 0.66
CA TRP A 18 6.51 -16.27 1.90
C TRP A 18 7.10 -17.15 2.99
N ASP A 19 7.64 -16.53 4.05
CA ASP A 19 8.19 -17.24 5.21
C ASP A 19 7.09 -17.52 6.24
N THR A 20 6.53 -18.72 6.21
CA THR A 20 5.47 -19.16 7.12
C THR A 20 5.96 -19.49 8.53
N THR A 21 7.27 -19.38 8.80
CA THR A 21 7.80 -19.49 10.17
C THR A 21 7.54 -18.23 10.99
N LYS A 22 7.17 -17.12 10.34
CA LYS A 22 6.80 -15.86 11.00
C LYS A 22 5.30 -15.83 11.27
N PRO A 23 4.87 -15.28 12.42
CA PRO A 23 3.45 -15.18 12.72
C PRO A 23 2.78 -14.14 11.80
N ASP A 24 1.58 -14.47 11.34
CA ASP A 24 0.71 -13.50 10.69
C ASP A 24 0.09 -12.54 11.71
N GLY A 25 -0.24 -11.34 11.24
CA GLY A 25 -1.01 -10.37 12.00
C GLY A 25 -2.51 -10.69 12.02
N GLN A 26 -3.32 -9.68 12.37
CA GLN A 26 -4.77 -9.81 12.26
C GLN A 26 -5.21 -10.01 10.80
N PRO A 27 -6.08 -10.99 10.49
CA PRO A 27 -6.49 -11.29 9.11
C PRO A 27 -7.12 -10.10 8.38
N ARG A 28 -7.80 -9.20 9.10
CA ARG A 28 -8.41 -8.00 8.53
C ARG A 28 -8.43 -6.85 9.53
N ARG A 29 -7.98 -5.69 9.07
CA ARG A 29 -8.15 -4.41 9.77
C ARG A 29 -8.61 -3.35 8.78
N CYS A 30 -9.91 -3.04 8.80
CA CYS A 30 -10.52 -2.08 7.90
C CYS A 30 -11.51 -1.22 8.70
N LEU A 31 -11.42 0.10 8.53
CA LEU A 31 -12.28 1.06 9.22
C LEU A 31 -13.54 1.31 8.40
N ASP A 32 -14.66 1.54 9.07
CA ASP A 32 -15.81 2.20 8.46
C ASP A 32 -15.56 3.71 8.42
N THR A 33 -15.60 4.29 7.23
CA THR A 33 -15.38 5.73 6.99
C THR A 33 -16.68 6.51 6.79
N SER A 34 -17.84 5.87 6.96
CA SER A 34 -19.17 6.47 6.75
C SER A 34 -19.38 7.75 7.57
N LYS A 35 -18.91 7.77 8.82
CA LYS A 35 -18.99 8.95 9.69
C LYS A 35 -18.18 10.13 9.15
N ALA A 36 -16.96 9.88 8.65
CA ALA A 36 -16.12 10.95 8.11
C ALA A 36 -16.72 11.54 6.82
N GLU A 37 -17.31 10.69 5.98
CA GLU A 37 -18.05 11.12 4.79
C GLU A 37 -19.27 11.96 5.17
N LYS A 38 -20.07 11.51 6.13
CA LYS A 38 -21.30 12.22 6.53
C LYS A 38 -21.02 13.58 7.18
N GLU A 39 -20.09 13.63 8.12
CA GLU A 39 -19.87 14.82 8.95
C GLU A 39 -18.96 15.86 8.28
N PHE A 40 -18.05 15.43 7.39
CA PHE A 40 -17.05 16.30 6.77
C PHE A 40 -17.06 16.27 5.24
N GLY A 41 -17.91 15.48 4.61
CA GLY A 41 -17.83 15.22 3.17
C GLY A 41 -16.54 14.51 2.76
N PHE A 42 -15.80 13.95 3.72
CA PHE A 42 -14.46 13.44 3.48
C PHE A 42 -14.50 12.11 2.73
N LYS A 43 -13.82 12.07 1.58
CA LYS A 43 -13.55 10.87 0.81
C LYS A 43 -12.08 10.84 0.41
N ALA A 44 -11.43 9.70 0.62
CA ALA A 44 -10.09 9.49 0.11
C ALA A 44 -10.11 9.55 -1.43
N LYS A 45 -9.35 10.49 -2.00
CA LYS A 45 -9.28 10.68 -3.46
C LYS A 45 -8.16 9.88 -4.11
N THR A 46 -7.13 9.56 -3.35
CA THR A 46 -5.97 8.80 -3.82
C THR A 46 -6.23 7.31 -3.64
N SER A 47 -6.23 6.58 -4.75
CA SER A 47 -6.29 5.12 -4.71
C SER A 47 -5.01 4.53 -4.13
N LEU A 48 -5.08 3.29 -3.63
CA LEU A 48 -3.89 2.59 -3.13
C LEU A 48 -2.77 2.53 -4.17
N GLY A 49 -3.10 2.21 -5.43
CA GLY A 49 -2.10 2.13 -6.50
C GLY A 49 -1.44 3.47 -6.85
N GLU A 50 -2.22 4.55 -6.87
CA GLU A 50 -1.69 5.90 -7.09
C GLU A 50 -0.78 6.34 -5.93
N GLY A 51 -1.23 6.09 -4.69
CA GLY A 51 -0.45 6.37 -3.49
C GLY A 51 0.90 5.62 -3.50
N LEU A 52 0.87 4.31 -3.75
CA LEU A 52 2.08 3.49 -3.86
C LEU A 52 3.04 4.01 -4.94
N LYS A 53 2.53 4.36 -6.13
CA LYS A 53 3.37 4.90 -7.21
C LYS A 53 4.04 6.21 -6.80
N LYS A 54 3.29 7.12 -6.16
CA LYS A 54 3.84 8.39 -5.63
C LYS A 54 4.93 8.14 -4.58
N THR A 55 4.69 7.21 -3.66
CA THR A 55 5.65 6.86 -2.60
C THR A 55 6.91 6.21 -3.15
N ILE A 56 6.79 5.25 -4.09
CA ILE A 56 7.92 4.60 -4.75
C ILE A 56 8.77 5.65 -5.48
N ASN A 57 8.13 6.52 -6.25
CA ASN A 57 8.83 7.61 -6.93
C ASN A 57 9.55 8.51 -5.94
N TRP A 58 8.89 8.96 -4.88
CA TRP A 58 9.52 9.78 -3.85
C TRP A 58 10.74 9.08 -3.25
N TYR A 59 10.62 7.80 -2.88
CA TYR A 59 11.72 7.02 -2.30
C TYR A 59 12.93 6.96 -3.25
N LEU A 60 12.70 6.67 -4.53
CA LEU A 60 13.78 6.60 -5.54
C LEU A 60 14.51 7.93 -5.71
N HIS A 61 13.81 9.06 -5.60
CA HIS A 61 14.43 10.39 -5.72
C HIS A 61 15.13 10.87 -4.44
N ASN A 62 14.97 10.18 -3.30
CA ASN A 62 15.48 10.62 -2.00
C ASN A 62 16.36 9.57 -1.30
N LYS A 63 16.66 8.43 -1.94
CA LYS A 63 17.37 7.30 -1.31
C LYS A 63 18.83 7.62 -0.93
N GLU A 64 19.47 8.58 -1.58
CA GLU A 64 20.89 8.92 -1.41
C GLU A 64 21.13 10.33 -0.80
N LYS A 65 20.14 10.87 -0.08
CA LYS A 65 20.37 12.00 0.85
C LYS A 65 20.66 11.46 2.24
#